data_AF-A0A8T0ZW14-F1
#
_entry.id   AF-A0A8T0ZW14-F1
#
_cell.length_a   1.000
_cell.length_b   1.000
_cell.length_c   1.000
_cell.angle_alpha   90.00
_cell.angle_beta   90.00
_cell.angle_gamma   90.00
#
_symmetry.space_group_name_H-M   'P 1'
#
loop_
_entity.id
_entity.type
_entity.pdbx_description
1 polymer ?
#
loop_
_entity_poly.entity_id
_entity_poly.type
_entity_poly.pdbx_seq_one_letter_code
_entity_poly.pdbx_strand_id
1 'polypeptide(L)'
;MSKVQKALPQGRFLYALGNHDTHACSKAELEATTGQKRYLAIEKEEAVLLVLDTARENADHWGGMMDEEQMDWLRGQMNKYGQKTLLVFAHHPVY
;
A
#
# COMPACT_ATOMS: atom_id res chain seq x y z
N MET A 1 16.65 7.75 21.75
CA MET A 1 15.79 8.14 20.62
C MET A 1 16.43 9.17 19.66
N SER A 2 17.76 9.38 19.60
CA SER A 2 18.34 10.55 18.90
C SER A 2 19.15 10.29 17.61
N LYS A 3 19.29 9.03 17.14
CA LYS A 3 20.01 8.73 15.88
C LYS A 3 19.12 8.32 14.71
N VAL A 4 17.98 7.68 14.97
CA VAL A 4 17.07 7.17 13.93
C VAL A 4 16.36 8.32 13.19
N GLN A 5 15.90 9.35 13.90
CA GLN A 5 15.21 10.50 13.29
C GLN A 5 16.07 11.30 12.31
N LYS A 6 17.40 11.36 12.51
CA LYS A 6 18.32 12.09 11.60
C LYS A 6 18.62 11.35 10.30
N ALA A 7 18.32 10.05 10.23
CA ALA A 7 18.58 9.22 9.05
C ALA A 7 17.35 9.00 8.18
N LEU A 8 16.18 9.48 8.59
CA LEU A 8 14.97 9.38 7.77
C LEU A 8 15.12 10.33 6.58
N PRO A 9 14.94 9.83 5.34
CA PRO A 9 15.07 10.65 4.14
C PRO A 9 14.11 11.84 4.21
N GLN A 10 14.58 13.02 3.79
CA GLN A 10 13.69 14.16 3.61
C GLN A 10 12.71 13.82 2.48
N GLY A 11 11.43 13.64 2.81
CA GLY A 11 10.40 13.29 1.84
C GLY A 11 9.21 12.57 2.46
N ARG A 12 8.20 12.29 1.62
CA ARG A 12 7.07 11.44 1.99
C ARG A 12 7.49 9.98 1.83
N PHE A 13 7.59 9.25 2.93
CA PHE A 13 7.75 7.79 2.90
C PHE A 13 6.40 7.16 2.55
N LEU A 14 6.39 6.34 1.50
CA LEU A 14 5.25 5.54 1.08
C LEU A 14 5.65 4.07 1.15
N TYR A 15 4.77 3.23 1.66
CA TYR A 15 5.02 1.79 1.77
C TYR A 15 3.83 0.98 1.26
N ALA A 16 4.10 -0.17 0.66
CA ALA A 16 3.13 -1.22 0.41
C ALA A 16 3.31 -2.31 1.46
N LEU A 17 2.22 -2.82 2.02
CA LEU A 17 2.28 -3.87 3.04
C LEU A 17 2.67 -5.21 2.44
N GLY A 18 3.64 -5.88 3.04
CA GLY A 18 3.92 -7.31 2.88
C GLY A 18 3.26 -8.14 3.98
N ASN A 19 3.11 -9.45 3.74
CA ASN A 19 2.56 -10.37 4.74
C ASN A 19 3.39 -10.36 6.04
N HIS A 20 4.72 -10.28 5.93
CA HIS A 20 5.62 -10.26 7.08
C HIS A 20 5.45 -9.02 7.96
N ASP A 21 5.02 -7.87 7.42
CA ASP A 21 4.70 -6.68 8.22
C ASP A 21 3.53 -6.96 9.17
N THR A 22 2.60 -7.84 8.74
CA THR A 22 1.38 -8.17 9.47
C THR A 22 1.54 -9.27 10.52
N HIS A 23 2.74 -9.88 10.64
CA HIS A 23 2.99 -10.94 11.61
C HIS A 23 3.11 -10.43 13.04
N ALA A 24 3.63 -9.22 13.21
CA ALA A 24 3.87 -8.61 14.52
C ALA A 24 2.83 -7.54 14.89
N CYS A 25 2.09 -7.02 13.90
CA CYS A 25 1.18 -5.90 14.05
C CYS A 25 0.06 -6.02 13.01
N SER A 26 -1.19 -5.87 13.40
CA SER A 26 -2.30 -5.89 12.45
C SER A 26 -2.23 -4.69 11.49
N LYS A 27 -2.85 -4.82 10.32
CA LYS A 27 -3.03 -3.74 9.34
C LYS A 27 -3.70 -2.52 9.98
N ALA A 28 -4.66 -2.73 10.87
CA ALA A 28 -5.36 -1.67 11.58
C ALA A 28 -4.42 -0.90 12.51
N GLU A 29 -3.56 -1.60 13.26
CA GLU A 29 -2.55 -0.97 14.12
C GLU A 29 -1.46 -0.25 13.32
N LEU A 30 -1.03 -0.82 12.19
CA LEU A 30 -0.08 -0.18 11.27
C LEU A 30 -0.66 1.12 10.69
N GLU A 31 -1.91 1.10 10.22
CA GLU A 31 -2.61 2.30 9.75
C GLU A 31 -2.76 3.34 10.86
N ALA A 32 -3.16 2.93 12.06
CA ALA A 32 -3.28 3.83 13.21
C ALA A 32 -1.95 4.45 13.63
N THR A 33 -0.85 3.70 13.56
CA THR A 33 0.49 4.14 13.98
C THR A 33 1.15 5.05 12.95
N THR A 34 0.99 4.74 11.66
CA THR A 34 1.66 5.47 10.56
C THR A 34 0.81 6.58 9.96
N GLY A 35 -0.51 6.51 10.11
CA GLY A 35 -1.48 7.37 9.43
C GLY A 35 -1.65 7.08 7.93
N GLN A 36 -0.93 6.10 7.36
CA GLN A 36 -1.08 5.74 5.95
C GLN A 36 -2.16 4.66 5.79
N LYS A 37 -3.15 4.94 4.93
CA LYS A 37 -4.13 3.93 4.50
C LYS A 37 -3.44 2.74 3.83
N ARG A 38 -3.99 1.54 4.04
CA ARG A 38 -3.51 0.29 3.42
C ARG A 38 -3.43 0.35 1.88
N TYR A 39 -4.32 1.12 1.24
CA TYR A 39 -4.22 1.49 -0.18
C TYR A 39 -4.50 2.98 -0.39
N LEU A 40 -3.89 3.57 -1.41
CA LEU A 40 -4.08 4.99 -1.77
C LEU A 40 -3.70 5.28 -3.22
N ALA A 41 -4.21 6.41 -3.72
CA ALA A 41 -3.86 6.96 -5.02
C ALA A 41 -3.22 8.36 -4.85
N ILE A 42 -2.12 8.61 -5.56
CA ILE A 42 -1.48 9.93 -5.62
C ILE A 42 -1.40 10.33 -7.08
N GLU A 43 -2.17 11.34 -7.45
CA GLU A 43 -2.13 11.92 -8.78
C GLU A 43 -0.91 12.85 -8.93
N LYS A 44 -0.17 12.66 -10.03
CA LYS A 44 0.88 13.54 -10.53
C LYS A 44 0.56 13.94 -11.97
N GLU A 45 1.41 14.77 -12.55
CA GLU A 45 1.23 15.27 -13.91
C GLU A 45 1.29 14.13 -14.92
N GLU A 46 2.31 13.27 -14.85
CA GLU A 46 2.60 12.23 -15.83
C GLU A 46 1.98 10.87 -15.50
N ALA A 47 1.67 10.62 -14.22
CA ALA A 47 1.19 9.32 -13.76
C ALA A 47 0.35 9.43 -12.47
N VAL A 48 -0.37 8.35 -12.17
CA VAL A 48 -0.99 8.13 -10.86
C VAL A 48 -0.27 6.97 -10.19
N LEU A 49 0.22 7.21 -8.98
CA LEU A 49 0.81 6.17 -8.15
C LEU A 49 -0.32 5.52 -7.37
N LEU A 50 -0.48 4.22 -7.52
CA LEU A 50 -1.42 3.40 -6.75
C LEU A 50 -0.62 2.50 -5.82
N VAL A 51 -0.83 2.64 -4.52
CA VAL A 51 -0.32 1.69 -3.53
C VAL A 51 -1.48 0.76 -3.17
N LEU A 52 -1.25 -0.55 -3.28
CA LEU A 52 -2.23 -1.59 -2.96
C LEU A 52 -1.73 -2.43 -1.79
N ASP A 53 -2.69 -2.85 -0.96
CA ASP A 53 -2.49 -3.83 0.08
C ASP A 53 -2.83 -5.21 -0.47
N THR A 54 -1.79 -6.00 -0.72
CA THR A 54 -1.93 -7.40 -1.10
C THR A 54 -1.57 -8.34 0.03
N ALA A 55 -1.20 -7.81 1.20
CA ALA A 55 -0.78 -8.61 2.34
C ALA A 55 -1.98 -9.39 2.87
N ARG A 56 -1.80 -10.67 3.19
CA ARG A 56 -2.78 -11.40 3.97
C ARG A 56 -2.35 -11.34 5.43
N GLU A 57 -3.23 -10.87 6.31
CA GLU A 57 -3.01 -10.89 7.76
C GLU A 57 -3.29 -12.30 8.30
N ASN A 58 -2.51 -13.27 7.81
CA ASN A 58 -2.57 -14.66 8.21
C ASN A 58 -1.16 -15.26 8.04
N ALA A 59 -0.47 -15.51 9.15
CA ALA A 59 0.90 -15.99 9.16
C ALA A 59 1.07 -17.39 8.53
N ASP A 60 0.00 -18.19 8.50
CA ASP A 60 0.00 -19.53 7.92
C ASP A 60 -0.21 -19.51 6.39
N HIS A 61 -0.41 -18.34 5.79
CA HIS A 61 -0.71 -18.20 4.37
C HIS A 61 0.11 -17.09 3.70
N TRP A 62 1.14 -17.48 2.94
CA TRP A 62 2.11 -16.57 2.33
C TRP A 62 1.69 -15.99 0.97
N GLY A 63 0.52 -16.37 0.46
CA GLY A 63 -0.02 -15.82 -0.78
C GLY A 63 -0.73 -14.48 -0.58
N GLY A 64 -0.77 -13.68 -1.65
CA GLY A 64 -1.46 -12.40 -1.68
C GLY A 64 -2.98 -12.50 -1.64
N MET A 65 -3.63 -11.40 -1.25
CA MET A 65 -5.08 -11.25 -1.28
C MET A 65 -5.46 -9.78 -1.44
N MET A 66 -6.56 -9.53 -2.14
CA MET A 66 -7.22 -8.22 -2.17
C MET A 66 -8.70 -8.44 -1.86
N ASP A 67 -9.21 -7.73 -0.85
CA ASP A 67 -10.63 -7.78 -0.50
C ASP A 67 -11.51 -7.03 -1.50
N GLU A 68 -12.82 -7.28 -1.41
CA GLU A 68 -13.81 -6.70 -2.32
C GLU A 68 -13.84 -5.16 -2.26
N GLU A 69 -13.69 -4.58 -1.07
CA GLU A 69 -13.64 -3.12 -0.87
C GLU A 69 -12.50 -2.50 -1.69
N GLN A 70 -11.29 -3.05 -1.57
CA GLN A 70 -10.14 -2.57 -2.32
C GLN A 70 -10.27 -2.84 -3.83
N MET A 71 -10.85 -3.97 -4.23
CA MET A 71 -11.12 -4.29 -5.64
C MET A 71 -12.06 -3.26 -6.27
N ASP A 72 -13.15 -2.89 -5.61
CA ASP A 72 -14.09 -1.90 -6.09
C ASP A 72 -13.48 -0.50 -6.09
N TRP A 73 -12.69 -0.17 -5.07
CA TRP A 73 -11.92 1.06 -5.04
C TRP A 73 -10.94 1.17 -6.23
N LEU A 74 -10.22 0.09 -6.55
CA LEU A 74 -9.28 0.04 -7.66
C LEU A 74 -9.98 0.22 -9.00
N ARG A 75 -11.12 -0.47 -9.22
CA ARG A 75 -11.97 -0.24 -10.41
C ARG A 75 -12.38 1.23 -10.54
N GLY A 76 -12.75 1.85 -9.42
CA GLY A 76 -13.05 3.28 -9.35
C GLY A 76 -11.87 4.15 -9.79
N GLN A 77 -10.65 3.85 -9.32
CA GLN A 77 -9.44 4.58 -9.72
C GLN A 77 -9.13 4.39 -11.22
N MET A 78 -9.26 3.16 -11.74
CA MET A 78 -9.04 2.88 -13.17
C MET A 78 -10.03 3.63 -14.06
N ASN A 79 -11.30 3.72 -13.67
CA ASN A 79 -12.30 4.50 -14.40
C ASN A 79 -11.99 6.01 -14.33
N LYS A 80 -11.59 6.50 -13.15
CA LYS A 80 -11.26 7.91 -12.94
C LYS A 80 -10.04 8.36 -13.74
N TYR A 81 -9.00 7.53 -13.78
CA TYR A 81 -7.69 7.89 -14.33
C TYR A 81 -7.32 7.14 -15.62
N GLY A 82 -8.27 6.49 -16.30
CA GLY A 82 -7.99 5.55 -17.39
C GLY A 82 -7.22 6.11 -18.60
N GLN A 83 -7.01 7.42 -18.68
CA GLN A 83 -6.19 8.09 -19.70
C GLN A 83 -4.75 8.40 -19.22
N LYS A 84 -4.45 8.22 -17.92
CA LYS A 84 -3.13 8.42 -17.32
C LYS A 84 -2.46 7.08 -17.05
N THR A 85 -1.13 7.07 -17.10
CA THR A 85 -0.32 5.91 -16.67
C THR A 85 -0.55 5.62 -15.19
N LEU A 86 -0.87 4.37 -14.86
CA LEU A 86 -0.98 3.90 -13.48
C LEU A 86 0.30 3.16 -13.10
N LEU A 87 1.00 3.64 -12.08
CA LEU A 87 2.14 2.96 -11.48
C LEU A 87 1.67 2.26 -10.22
N VAL A 88 1.59 0.93 -10.26
CA VAL A 88 1.07 0.11 -9.17
C VAL A 88 2.20 -0.42 -8.30
N PHE A 89 2.13 -0.17 -6.99
CA PHE A 89 3.05 -0.66 -5.98
C PHE A 89 2.30 -1.63 -5.06
N ALA A 90 2.73 -2.88 -5.04
CA ALA A 90 2.15 -3.95 -4.24
C ALA A 90 3.26 -4.95 -3.85
N HIS A 91 3.03 -5.75 -2.81
CA HIS A 91 3.98 -6.75 -2.36
C HIS A 91 3.91 -8.05 -3.16
N HIS A 92 2.72 -8.65 -3.27
CA HIS A 92 2.56 -9.91 -3.99
C HIS A 92 2.33 -9.65 -5.48
N PRO A 93 3.19 -10.17 -6.37
CA PRO A 93 2.96 -10.09 -7.81
C PRO A 93 1.74 -10.92 -8.21
N VAL A 94 1.17 -10.60 -9.37
CA VAL A 94 0.00 -11.31 -9.93
C VAL A 94 0.39 -12.71 -10.46
N TYR A 95 1.69 -12.99 -10.61
CA TYR A 95 2.25 -14.23 -11.16
C TYR A 95 3.41 -14.73 -10.30
#